data_AF-M2SNK3-F1
#
_entry.id   AF-M2SNK3-F1
#
_cell.length_a   1.000
_cell.length_b   1.000
_cell.length_c   1.000
_cell.angle_alpha   90.00
_cell.angle_beta   90.00
_cell.angle_gamma   90.00
#
_symmetry.space_group_name_H-M   'P 1'
#
loop_
_entity.id
_entity.type
_entity.pdbx_description
1 polymer ?
#
loop_
_entity_poly.entity_id
_entity_poly.type
_entity_poly.pdbx_seq_one_letter_code
_entity_poly.pdbx_strand_id
1 'polypeptide(L)'
;LLIINGYKSHYSIRSYNHYKKKNIILIYIPLYLSYLLQPLNVTYFSPLKRKYSNIFLGLARNRTNYISKETFLLAFKTTFKQSII
;
A
#
# COMPACT_ATOMS: atom_id res chain seq x y z
N LEU A 1 13.42 7.63 11.64
CA LEU A 1 12.26 6.86 12.13
C LEU A 1 11.84 5.89 11.02
N LEU A 2 11.60 4.61 11.35
CA LEU A 2 11.15 3.58 10.42
C LEU A 2 9.90 2.90 10.99
N ILE A 3 8.81 2.91 10.23
CA ILE A 3 7.53 2.28 10.59
C ILE A 3 7.37 1.00 9.79
N ILE A 4 7.23 -0.12 10.47
CA ILE A 4 7.17 -1.45 9.84
C ILE A 4 5.80 -2.09 10.14
N ASN A 5 5.23 -2.78 9.16
CA ASN A 5 4.07 -3.63 9.40
C ASN A 5 4.48 -4.82 10.29
N GLY A 6 3.67 -5.18 11.28
CA GLY A 6 3.94 -6.32 12.17
C GLY A 6 3.90 -7.70 11.48
N TYR A 7 4.07 -7.77 10.16
CA TYR A 7 4.11 -9.03 9.44
C TYR A 7 5.43 -9.76 9.72
N LYS A 8 5.33 -11.06 9.96
CA LYS A 8 6.33 -11.93 10.64
C LYS A 8 7.79 -11.79 10.19
N SER A 9 8.07 -11.33 8.97
CA SER A 9 9.41 -11.25 8.38
C SER A 9 10.35 -10.20 9.00
N HIS A 10 9.83 -9.19 9.70
CA HIS A 10 10.65 -8.07 10.18
C HIS A 10 11.14 -8.20 11.63
N TYR A 11 10.75 -9.27 12.32
CA TYR A 11 11.04 -9.49 13.73
C TYR A 11 12.30 -10.34 13.92
N SER A 12 13.47 -9.78 13.56
CA SER A 12 14.75 -10.43 13.87
C SER A 12 15.63 -9.53 14.74
N ILE A 13 16.31 -10.14 15.71
CA ILE A 13 17.27 -9.44 16.59
C ILE A 13 18.40 -8.80 15.77
N ARG A 14 18.79 -9.45 14.66
CA ARG A 14 19.81 -8.94 13.73
C ARG A 14 19.36 -7.65 13.06
N SER A 15 18.12 -7.60 12.59
CA SER A 15 17.51 -6.40 12.01
C SER A 15 17.45 -5.28 13.05
N TYR A 16 16.91 -5.55 14.24
CA TYR A 16 16.82 -4.56 15.32
C TYR A 16 18.19 -3.95 15.65
N ASN A 17 19.22 -4.79 15.87
CA ASN A 17 20.57 -4.34 16.18
C ASN A 17 21.19 -3.52 15.04
N HIS A 18 20.92 -3.88 13.78
CA HIS A 18 21.37 -3.11 12.62
C HIS A 18 20.76 -1.71 12.59
N TYR A 19 19.46 -1.58 12.82
CA TYR A 19 18.77 -0.28 12.84
C TYR A 19 19.16 0.56 14.06
N LYS A 20 19.32 -0.08 15.23
CA LYS A 20 19.81 0.58 16.45
C LYS A 20 21.20 1.19 16.25
N LYS A 21 22.14 0.45 15.63
CA LYS A 21 23.49 0.96 15.29
C LYS A 21 23.46 2.18 14.36
N LYS A 22 22.42 2.29 13.53
CA LYS A 22 22.20 3.41 12.61
C LYS A 22 21.40 4.57 13.23
N ASN A 23 21.13 4.53 14.54
CA ASN A 23 20.26 5.49 15.23
C ASN A 23 18.86 5.61 14.61
N ILE A 24 18.36 4.53 14.01
CA ILE A 24 17.03 4.48 13.43
C ILE A 24 16.05 3.98 14.49
N ILE A 25 15.13 4.84 14.91
CA ILE A 25 14.00 4.47 15.76
C ILE A 25 13.05 3.59 14.94
N LEU A 26 12.68 2.42 15.48
CA LEU A 26 11.74 1.47 14.89
C LEU A 26 10.38 1.55 15.59
N ILE A 27 9.30 1.65 14.81
CA ILE A 27 7.92 1.52 15.28
C ILE A 27 7.29 0.34 14.56
N TYR A 28 6.71 -0.59 15.33
CA TYR A 28 5.98 -1.74 14.80
C TYR A 28 4.48 -1.47 14.89
N ILE A 29 3.79 -1.51 13.76
CA ILE A 29 2.33 -1.45 13.73
C ILE A 29 1.78 -2.84 14.08
N PRO A 30 0.82 -2.95 15.00
CA PRO A 30 0.15 -4.22 15.30
C PRO A 30 -0.39 -4.89 14.04
N LEU A 31 -0.42 -6.22 14.05
CA LEU A 31 -1.03 -6.99 12.97
C LEU A 31 -2.49 -6.54 12.77
N TYR A 32 -2.96 -6.57 11.52
CA TYR A 32 -4.29 -6.11 11.11
C TYR A 32 -4.56 -4.60 11.20
N LEU A 33 -3.71 -3.79 11.84
CA LEU A 33 -3.88 -2.33 11.86
C LEU A 33 -3.05 -1.59 10.81
N SER A 34 -2.26 -2.30 10.00
CA SER A 34 -1.42 -1.69 8.95
C SER A 34 -2.22 -0.91 7.91
N TYR A 35 -3.44 -1.32 7.57
CA TYR A 35 -4.25 -0.57 6.60
C TYR A 35 -4.68 0.81 7.15
N LEU A 36 -4.84 0.93 8.46
CA LEU A 36 -5.31 2.13 9.15
C LEU A 36 -4.16 3.01 9.65
N LEU A 37 -3.09 2.39 10.15
CA LEU A 37 -2.01 3.09 10.82
C LEU A 37 -0.78 3.28 9.94
N GLN A 38 -0.66 2.58 8.80
CA GLN A 38 0.51 2.74 7.95
C GLN A 38 0.37 4.04 7.15
N PRO A 39 1.25 5.04 7.38
CA PRO A 39 1.08 6.35 6.76
C PRO A 39 1.06 6.26 5.24
N LEU A 40 1.86 5.36 4.67
CA LEU A 40 1.91 5.10 3.22
C LEU A 40 0.55 4.62 2.66
N ASN A 41 -0.20 3.81 3.41
CA ASN A 41 -1.51 3.31 2.98
C ASN A 41 -2.60 4.38 3.04
N VAL A 42 -2.57 5.23 4.07
CA VAL A 42 -3.59 6.27 4.32
C VAL A 42 -3.36 7.52 3.50
N THR A 43 -2.10 7.90 3.28
CA THR A 43 -1.74 9.14 2.58
C THR A 43 -1.44 8.86 1.12
N TYR A 44 -0.26 8.30 0.82
CA TYR A 44 0.26 8.15 -0.54
C TYR A 44 -0.62 7.25 -1.43
N PHE A 45 -1.04 6.09 -0.93
CA PHE A 45 -1.85 5.16 -1.72
C PHE A 45 -3.35 5.46 -1.74
N SER A 46 -3.84 6.37 -0.89
CA SER A 46 -5.28 6.65 -0.81
C SER A 46 -5.84 7.29 -2.11
N PRO A 47 -5.21 8.34 -2.69
CA PRO A 47 -5.65 8.90 -3.97
C PRO A 47 -5.63 7.88 -5.11
N LEU A 48 -4.59 7.03 -5.14
CA LEU A 48 -4.45 5.96 -6.12
C LEU A 48 -5.58 4.93 -6.00
N LYS A 49 -5.83 4.44 -4.78
CA LYS A 49 -6.95 3.51 -4.49
C LYS A 49 -8.28 4.12 -4.90
N ARG A 50 -8.52 5.40 -4.61
CA ARG A 50 -9.78 6.07 -4.96
C ARG A 50 -9.99 6.15 -6.48
N LYS A 51 -9.00 6.62 -7.24
CA LYS A 51 -9.10 6.69 -8.72
C LYS A 51 -9.34 5.30 -9.31
N TYR A 52 -8.62 4.33 -8.80
CA TYR A 52 -8.73 2.95 -9.24
C TYR A 52 -10.10 2.33 -8.93
N SER A 53 -10.62 2.50 -7.71
CA SER A 53 -11.98 2.07 -7.34
C SER A 53 -13.05 2.68 -8.24
N ASN A 54 -12.89 3.94 -8.66
CA ASN A 54 -13.84 4.59 -9.57
C ASN A 54 -13.88 3.93 -10.96
N ILE A 55 -12.73 3.49 -11.49
CA ILE A 55 -12.67 2.75 -12.77
C ILE A 55 -13.49 1.47 -12.66
N PHE A 56 -13.33 0.74 -11.56
CA PHE A 56 -14.06 -0.49 -11.32
C PHE A 56 -15.55 -0.31 -11.09
N LEU A 57 -15.95 0.76 -10.40
CA LEU A 57 -17.37 1.11 -10.30
C LEU A 57 -17.98 1.42 -11.67
N GLY A 58 -17.23 2.08 -12.56
CA GLY A 58 -17.66 2.30 -13.96
C GLY A 58 -17.82 1.00 -14.75
N LEU A 59 -16.86 0.08 -14.63
CA LEU A 59 -16.93 -1.23 -15.25
C LEU A 59 -18.10 -2.08 -14.71
N ALA A 60 -18.32 -2.08 -13.41
CA ALA A 60 -19.44 -2.79 -12.80
C ALA A 60 -20.80 -2.26 -13.30
N ARG A 61 -20.94 -0.94 -13.46
CA ARG A 61 -22.14 -0.31 -14.05
C ARG A 61 -22.38 -0.75 -15.50
N ASN A 62 -21.32 -1.02 -16.24
CA ASN A 62 -21.38 -1.52 -17.62
C ASN A 62 -21.53 -3.05 -17.70
N ARG A 63 -21.86 -3.72 -16.60
CA ARG A 63 -22.03 -5.19 -16.49
C ARG A 63 -20.76 -5.99 -16.83
N THR A 64 -19.59 -5.36 -16.81
CA THR A 64 -18.32 -6.09 -16.91
C THR A 64 -17.88 -6.54 -15.52
N ASN A 65 -18.07 -7.83 -15.24
CA ASN A 65 -17.78 -8.44 -13.93
C ASN A 65 -16.40 -9.11 -13.86
N TYR A 66 -15.67 -9.14 -14.99
CA TYR A 66 -14.37 -9.78 -15.09
C TYR A 66 -13.31 -8.76 -15.50
N ILE A 67 -12.18 -8.79 -14.79
CA ILE A 67 -11.05 -7.90 -15.02
C ILE A 67 -9.82 -8.78 -15.09
N SER A 68 -9.24 -8.87 -16.29
CA SER A 68 -8.00 -9.60 -16.51
C SER A 68 -6.83 -8.92 -15.82
N LYS A 69 -5.74 -9.65 -15.60
CA LYS A 69 -4.49 -9.09 -15.06
C LYS A 69 -3.93 -7.97 -15.95
N GLU A 70 -4.11 -8.06 -17.26
CA GLU A 70 -3.63 -7.08 -18.23
C GLU A 70 -4.41 -5.77 -18.11
N THR A 71 -5.74 -5.86 -18.07
CA THR A 71 -6.63 -4.70 -17.87
C THR A 71 -6.38 -4.05 -16.51
N PHE A 72 -6.15 -4.84 -15.47
CA PHE A 72 -5.68 -4.36 -14.17
C PHE A 72 -4.40 -3.53 -14.30
N LEU A 73 -3.36 -4.07 -14.93
CA LEU A 73 -2.04 -3.42 -15.01
C LEU A 73 -2.10 -2.13 -15.84
N LEU A 74 -2.90 -2.13 -16.91
CA LEU A 74 -3.13 -0.95 -17.74
C LEU A 74 -3.84 0.16 -16.94
N ALA A 75 -4.94 -0.18 -16.24
CA ALA A 75 -5.68 0.75 -15.39
C ALA A 75 -4.80 1.27 -14.24
N PHE A 76 -3.98 0.42 -13.64
CA PHE A 76 -3.03 0.82 -12.60
C PHE A 76 -1.98 1.79 -13.14
N LYS A 77 -1.33 1.49 -14.26
CA LYS A 77 -0.28 2.34 -14.85
C LYS A 77 -0.81 3.73 -15.21
N THR A 78 -2.01 3.79 -15.78
CA THR A 78 -2.65 5.06 -16.16
C THR A 78 -3.02 5.89 -14.93
N THR A 79 -3.68 5.27 -13.94
CA THR A 79 -4.06 5.96 -12.69
C THR A 79 -2.87 6.40 -11.86
N PHE A 80 -1.81 5.58 -11.78
CA PHE A 80 -0.57 5.89 -11.06
C PHE A 80 0.09 7.17 -11.57
N LYS A 81 0.21 7.32 -12.90
CA LYS A 81 0.72 8.55 -13.53
C LYS A 81 -0.13 9.78 -13.22
N GLN A 82 -1.43 9.60 -13.05
CA GLN A 82 -2.36 10.70 -12.77
C GLN A 82 -2.53 10.99 -11.27
N SER A 83 -2.17 10.05 -10.38
CA SER A 83 -2.39 10.17 -8.94
C SER A 83 -1.19 10.76 -8.21
N ILE A 84 0.00 10.62 -8.77
CA ILE A 84 1.21 11.27 -8.28
C ILE A 84 1.22 12.68 -8.87
N ILE A 85 1.07 13.68 -8.00
CA ILE A 85 1.31 15.09 -8.29
C ILE A 85 2.81 15.33 -8.18
#